data_AF-A0A7W6P483-F1
#
_entry.id   AF-A0A7W6P483-F1
#
_cell.length_a   1.000
_cell.length_b   1.000
_cell.length_c   1.000
_cell.angle_alpha   90.00
_cell.angle_beta   90.00
_cell.angle_gamma   90.00
#
_symmetry.space_group_name_H-M   'P 1'
#
loop_
_entity.id
_entity.type
_entity.pdbx_description
1 polymer ?
#
loop_
_entity_poly.entity_id
_entity_poly.type
_entity_poly.pdbx_seq_one_letter_code
_entity_poly.pdbx_strand_id
1 'polypeptide(L)'
;MTSKTAFSQKNYVLKSPDGNMSVNISCGNTLGYSITRKQNEIIAFSPIGMEMENDQLGGGDIPGKTLEQKTARYNSLTLKFGKRYDVVFRLYNEGFAYRFLTHLKDSVKVINETATFNVRPDAAAVLQETDNYTTWEGVYTKSDAVESIAVGKRATTPALFAYQDGTKVIVAESDLFDYPGMYVKKEKAGFVGEWAQLPSLTVPGSWGNFVSVVKQRFPFIAKTSGERSYPWRIAIIATDDKQLLTNRLVTELATPSKIKDTQWIKPGKAAWEWWHDALLPGAPIPSGMDNRNTALYNYYVDFAAKYKLEYLMVDAGWSNNYDLTQVNPKNDIKAVIANAKSKNVGVFLWCVATTLLKNLDKNLDFVQSLGAAGLKVDFIDRDDQEAIKWFEIIAKAAAKRKLMINFHGCSKPTGLEKTYPNIVNYEAVRGAESDKWDYTINPDLQLLTPFIRMLAGPFDYTPGAMRNKTKETFKPIDQGLPSGQGTRCHELAMYVIYRQPLAMLSDSPSAYMKEDTVMRYLSAVPTVYDEEKVLSAKLGEEVVMAKRKGKTWYVGGMGNWNEHQVNVDFSFLPPGHFQAEIYSDAPNANTDASAYSYKTITVNPKTVLPLNMAKGGGFVIVIHP
;
A
#
# COMPACT_ATOMS: atom_id res chain seq x y z
N MET A 1 -20.85 13.22 49.33
CA MET A 1 -19.57 13.83 48.90
C MET A 1 -18.60 12.70 48.62
N THR A 2 -18.46 12.31 47.35
CA THR A 2 -17.48 11.31 46.92
C THR A 2 -16.09 11.92 46.98
N SER A 3 -15.23 11.32 47.78
CA SER A 3 -13.79 11.59 47.82
C SER A 3 -13.21 11.54 46.40
N LYS A 4 -12.85 12.70 45.83
CA LYS A 4 -12.01 12.77 44.65
C LYS A 4 -10.59 12.47 45.10
N THR A 5 -10.17 11.21 44.98
CA THR A 5 -8.76 10.83 45.11
C THR A 5 -7.98 11.64 44.08
N ALA A 6 -7.19 12.62 44.53
CA ALA A 6 -6.36 13.43 43.66
C ALA A 6 -5.17 12.57 43.18
N PHE A 7 -5.19 12.11 41.94
CA PHE A 7 -4.02 11.46 41.36
C PHE A 7 -2.94 12.50 41.06
N SER A 8 -1.70 12.23 41.48
CA SER A 8 -0.53 13.03 41.11
C SER A 8 -0.33 12.96 39.59
N GLN A 9 -0.30 14.10 38.90
CA GLN A 9 0.00 14.16 37.47
C GLN A 9 1.51 14.24 37.25
N LYS A 10 2.04 13.48 36.27
CA LYS A 10 3.44 13.57 35.83
C LYS A 10 3.51 13.81 34.33
N ASN A 11 4.43 14.69 33.92
CA ASN A 11 4.67 15.03 32.53
C ASN A 11 6.09 14.65 32.11
N TYR A 12 6.24 14.14 30.89
CA TYR A 12 7.50 13.82 30.24
C TYR A 12 7.59 14.52 28.90
N VAL A 13 8.81 14.81 28.44
CA VAL A 13 9.06 15.47 27.16
C VAL A 13 10.03 14.62 26.35
N LEU A 14 9.64 14.25 25.14
CA LEU A 14 10.47 13.55 24.17
C LEU A 14 10.72 14.45 22.97
N LYS A 15 11.97 14.64 22.56
CA LYS A 15 12.34 15.47 21.39
C LYS A 15 12.83 14.62 20.22
N SER A 16 12.59 15.05 18.98
CA SER A 16 13.12 14.40 17.78
C SER A 16 14.66 14.52 17.75
N PRO A 17 15.36 13.66 17.00
CA PRO A 17 16.82 13.75 16.84
C PRO A 17 17.31 15.14 16.39
N ASP A 18 16.59 15.80 15.48
CA ASP A 18 16.91 17.15 15.01
C ASP A 18 16.44 18.28 15.96
N GLY A 19 15.73 17.93 17.04
CA GLY A 19 15.17 18.87 18.02
C GLY A 19 14.01 19.73 17.53
N ASN A 20 13.54 19.56 16.28
CA ASN A 20 12.47 20.38 15.72
C ASN A 20 11.08 20.01 16.23
N MET A 21 10.86 18.74 16.62
CA MET A 21 9.61 18.25 17.18
C MET A 21 9.77 17.85 18.65
N SER A 22 8.69 18.03 19.40
CA SER A 22 8.58 17.64 20.79
C SER A 22 7.23 16.97 21.05
N VAL A 23 7.23 15.92 21.85
CA VAL A 23 6.02 15.24 22.32
C VAL A 23 5.96 15.41 23.83
N ASN A 24 4.88 16.00 24.32
CA ASN A 24 4.58 16.08 25.75
C ASN A 24 3.68 14.91 26.13
N ILE A 25 4.09 14.10 27.10
CA ILE A 25 3.37 12.90 27.54
C ILE A 25 2.90 13.14 28.98
N SER A 26 1.60 13.12 29.19
CA SER A 26 0.99 13.31 30.52
C SER A 26 0.47 11.98 31.05
N CYS A 27 0.72 11.71 32.33
CA CYS A 27 0.27 10.53 33.08
C CYS A 27 -0.42 10.98 34.38
N GLY A 28 -1.34 10.16 34.89
CA GLY A 28 -2.15 10.47 36.08
C GLY A 28 -3.54 9.90 35.87
N ASN A 29 -4.58 10.75 35.95
CA ASN A 29 -5.96 10.34 35.62
C ASN A 29 -6.07 9.74 34.22
N THR A 30 -5.37 10.31 33.25
CA THR A 30 -5.39 9.89 31.84
C THR A 30 -3.98 9.93 31.28
N LEU A 31 -3.58 8.84 30.63
CA LEU A 31 -2.38 8.80 29.81
C LEU A 31 -2.68 9.40 28.45
N GLY A 32 -1.80 10.27 27.95
CA GLY A 32 -1.97 10.85 26.63
C GLY A 32 -0.75 11.63 26.18
N TYR A 33 -0.80 12.14 24.96
CA TYR A 33 0.29 12.88 24.34
C TYR A 33 -0.21 14.12 23.62
N SER A 34 0.64 15.13 23.49
CA SER A 34 0.49 16.20 22.49
C SER A 34 1.79 16.35 21.72
N ILE A 35 1.70 16.84 20.48
CA ILE A 35 2.86 17.01 19.59
C ILE A 35 2.97 18.47 19.20
N THR A 36 4.17 19.02 19.32
CA THR A 36 4.51 20.37 18.83
C THR A 36 5.72 20.33 17.92
N ARG A 37 5.79 21.29 16.99
CA ARG A 37 6.96 21.52 16.13
C ARG A 37 7.30 23.00 16.15
N LYS A 38 8.51 23.36 16.55
CA LYS A 38 8.97 24.77 16.67
C LYS A 38 7.92 25.69 17.35
N GLN A 39 7.33 25.22 18.44
CA GLN A 39 6.26 25.89 19.23
C GLN A 39 4.83 25.83 18.64
N ASN A 40 4.63 25.43 17.39
CA ASN A 40 3.30 25.21 16.83
C ASN A 40 2.73 23.87 17.28
N GLU A 41 1.46 23.87 17.71
CA GLU A 41 0.74 22.63 18.01
C GLU A 41 0.41 21.88 16.72
N ILE A 42 0.78 20.59 16.69
CA ILE A 42 0.52 19.67 15.58
C ILE A 42 -0.62 18.74 15.95
N ILE A 43 -0.56 18.13 17.14
CA ILE A 43 -1.65 17.32 17.68
C ILE A 43 -1.88 17.78 19.12
N ALA A 44 -3.11 18.21 19.42
CA ALA A 44 -3.52 18.60 20.76
C ALA A 44 -3.55 17.37 21.69
N PHE A 45 -3.67 17.60 23.00
CA PHE A 45 -3.66 16.51 23.97
C PHE A 45 -4.65 15.40 23.60
N SER A 46 -4.12 14.20 23.39
CA SER A 46 -4.81 13.05 22.84
C SER A 46 -4.67 11.86 23.80
N PRO A 47 -5.77 11.45 24.47
CA PRO A 47 -5.79 10.29 25.34
C PRO A 47 -5.45 8.97 24.64
N ILE A 48 -4.82 8.06 25.37
CA ILE A 48 -4.52 6.69 24.93
C ILE A 48 -4.79 5.70 26.07
N GLY A 49 -5.27 4.50 25.73
CA GLY A 49 -5.63 3.49 26.74
C GLY A 49 -6.14 2.19 26.15
N MET A 50 -6.30 1.17 26.99
CA MET A 50 -6.92 -0.10 26.62
C MET A 50 -7.91 -0.52 27.69
N GLU A 51 -9.12 -0.84 27.27
CA GLU A 51 -10.16 -1.45 28.11
C GLU A 51 -10.05 -2.97 27.97
N MET A 52 -9.70 -3.64 29.05
CA MET A 52 -9.58 -5.09 29.12
C MET A 52 -10.80 -5.65 29.87
N GLU A 53 -11.12 -6.94 29.70
CA GLU A 53 -12.30 -7.55 30.38
C GLU A 53 -12.32 -7.36 31.90
N ASN A 54 -11.15 -7.29 32.55
CA ASN A 54 -11.01 -7.14 34.01
C ASN A 54 -9.96 -6.10 34.41
N ASP A 55 -9.54 -5.20 33.50
CA ASP A 55 -8.51 -4.20 33.79
C ASP A 55 -8.65 -2.97 32.88
N GLN A 56 -8.12 -1.82 33.31
CA GLN A 56 -8.04 -0.60 32.50
C GLN A 56 -6.59 -0.14 32.44
N LEU A 57 -6.04 -0.03 31.23
CA LEU A 57 -4.69 0.47 30.99
C LEU A 57 -4.75 1.92 30.50
N GLY A 58 -3.79 2.76 30.90
CA GLY A 58 -3.68 4.14 30.43
C GLY A 58 -4.50 5.17 31.22
N GLY A 59 -4.92 4.86 32.45
CA GLY A 59 -5.59 5.83 33.33
C GLY A 59 -5.49 5.43 34.81
N GLY A 60 -5.44 6.43 35.69
CA GLY A 60 -5.34 6.23 37.15
C GLY A 60 -3.99 5.72 37.65
N ASP A 61 -2.97 5.65 36.79
CA ASP A 61 -1.66 5.07 37.12
C ASP A 61 -0.51 6.04 36.84
N ILE A 62 0.57 5.91 37.62
CA ILE A 62 1.83 6.64 37.41
C ILE A 62 2.95 5.62 37.18
N PRO A 63 3.81 5.82 36.15
CA PRO A 63 4.88 4.86 35.88
C PRO A 63 5.88 4.83 37.05
N GLY A 64 6.22 3.61 37.48
CA GLY A 64 7.21 3.37 38.53
C GLY A 64 8.65 3.50 38.02
N LYS A 65 8.87 3.35 36.71
CA LYS A 65 10.17 3.51 36.06
C LYS A 65 10.00 4.05 34.64
N THR A 66 10.97 4.82 34.18
CA THR A 66 11.11 5.21 32.78
C THR A 66 12.41 4.66 32.20
N LEU A 67 12.43 4.44 30.89
CA LEU A 67 13.65 4.12 30.13
C LEU A 67 13.70 5.03 28.90
N GLU A 68 14.82 5.73 28.73
CA GLU A 68 15.08 6.54 27.55
C GLU A 68 16.14 5.88 26.67
N GLN A 69 15.97 6.01 25.36
CA GLN A 69 16.96 5.60 24.38
C GLN A 69 17.06 6.68 23.31
N LYS A 70 18.27 7.08 22.96
CA LYS A 70 18.55 8.00 21.85
C LYS A 70 19.37 7.29 20.80
N THR A 71 18.99 7.44 19.54
CA THR A 71 19.69 6.87 18.39
C THR A 71 19.82 7.94 17.32
N ALA A 72 20.61 7.68 16.28
CA ALA A 72 20.68 8.58 15.11
C ALA A 72 19.32 8.73 14.39
N ARG A 73 18.41 7.74 14.52
CA ARG A 73 17.15 7.69 13.77
C ARG A 73 15.94 8.19 14.55
N TYR A 74 15.88 7.86 15.84
CA TYR A 74 14.79 8.22 16.73
C TYR A 74 15.26 8.35 18.18
N ASN A 75 14.48 9.11 18.96
CA ASN A 75 14.53 9.06 20.41
C ASN A 75 13.27 8.34 20.92
N SER A 76 13.40 7.59 22.01
CA SER A 76 12.28 6.85 22.60
C SER A 76 12.20 6.98 24.10
N LEU A 77 10.98 6.93 24.62
CA LEU A 77 10.65 6.88 26.04
C LEU A 77 9.75 5.68 26.30
N THR A 78 10.13 4.80 27.22
CA THR A 78 9.29 3.72 27.71
C THR A 78 8.83 4.05 29.13
N LEU A 79 7.52 4.11 29.33
CA LEU A 79 6.89 4.23 30.65
C LEU A 79 6.55 2.83 31.15
N LYS A 80 7.06 2.46 32.34
CA LYS A 80 6.82 1.14 32.93
C LYS A 80 5.85 1.21 34.10
N PHE A 81 4.71 0.54 33.98
CA PHE A 81 3.65 0.50 35.00
C PHE A 81 3.69 -0.80 35.80
N GLY A 82 4.90 -1.16 36.25
CA GLY A 82 5.16 -2.36 37.04
C GLY A 82 5.07 -3.64 36.20
N LYS A 83 4.36 -4.66 36.72
CA LYS A 83 4.19 -5.96 36.06
C LYS A 83 2.92 -6.03 35.19
N ARG A 84 2.21 -4.92 34.98
CA ARG A 84 0.96 -4.90 34.21
C ARG A 84 1.22 -4.63 32.74
N TYR A 85 1.80 -3.46 32.45
CA TYR A 85 2.05 -3.01 31.10
C TYR A 85 3.16 -1.95 31.04
N ASP A 86 3.68 -1.76 29.83
CA ASP A 86 4.55 -0.65 29.45
C ASP A 86 3.89 0.11 28.28
N VAL A 87 4.27 1.39 28.11
CA VAL A 87 3.95 2.16 26.91
C VAL A 87 5.24 2.71 26.33
N VAL A 88 5.51 2.40 25.07
CA VAL A 88 6.70 2.85 24.36
C VAL A 88 6.30 3.96 23.40
N PHE A 89 7.00 5.08 23.48
CA PHE A 89 6.90 6.23 22.59
C PHE A 89 8.18 6.34 21.77
N ARG A 90 8.08 6.62 20.48
CA ARG A 90 9.20 6.93 19.58
C ARG A 90 8.92 8.21 18.82
N LEU A 91 9.93 9.05 18.71
CA LEU A 91 9.89 10.28 17.95
C LEU A 91 11.05 10.31 16.97
N TYR A 92 10.69 10.34 15.69
CA TYR A 92 11.56 10.46 14.52
C TYR A 92 11.54 11.91 14.06
N ASN A 93 12.34 12.27 13.04
CA ASN A 93 12.24 13.60 12.42
C ASN A 93 10.98 13.73 11.53
N GLU A 94 10.42 12.60 11.10
CA GLU A 94 9.33 12.50 10.12
C GLU A 94 8.02 12.00 10.74
N GLY A 95 7.97 11.86 12.07
CA GLY A 95 6.75 11.49 12.78
C GLY A 95 6.93 10.88 14.16
N PHE A 96 5.80 10.58 14.76
CA PHE A 96 5.67 10.05 16.11
C PHE A 96 4.97 8.69 16.08
N ALA A 97 5.33 7.80 17.00
CA ALA A 97 4.60 6.55 17.21
C ALA A 97 4.56 6.15 18.69
N TYR A 98 3.52 5.42 19.08
CA TYR A 98 3.46 4.74 20.37
C TYR A 98 2.87 3.34 20.26
N ARG A 99 3.11 2.50 21.27
CA ARG A 99 2.41 1.23 21.45
C ARG A 99 2.35 0.78 22.91
N PHE A 100 1.35 -0.05 23.22
CA PHE A 100 1.25 -0.77 24.49
C PHE A 100 2.04 -2.09 24.42
N LEU A 101 2.60 -2.49 25.56
CA LEU A 101 3.11 -3.84 25.80
C LEU A 101 2.49 -4.32 27.11
N THR A 102 1.93 -5.51 27.14
CA THR A 102 1.39 -6.11 28.37
C THR A 102 2.29 -7.22 28.86
N HIS A 103 2.30 -7.42 30.18
CA HIS A 103 3.02 -8.48 30.89
C HIS A 103 2.04 -9.34 31.70
N LEU A 104 0.82 -9.49 31.20
CA LEU A 104 -0.27 -10.18 31.86
C LEU A 104 -0.16 -11.69 31.63
N LYS A 105 -0.66 -12.49 32.58
CA LYS A 105 -0.69 -13.94 32.44
C LYS A 105 -1.84 -14.38 31.53
N ASP A 106 -1.73 -15.61 31.04
CA ASP A 106 -2.79 -16.33 30.32
C ASP A 106 -3.32 -15.58 29.10
N SER A 107 -4.53 -15.92 28.64
CA SER A 107 -5.19 -15.19 27.56
C SER A 107 -6.06 -14.07 28.14
N VAL A 108 -6.01 -12.90 27.50
CA VAL A 108 -6.80 -11.72 27.84
C VAL A 108 -7.75 -11.36 26.70
N LYS A 109 -8.85 -10.68 27.05
CA LYS A 109 -9.73 -10.03 26.07
C LYS A 109 -9.57 -8.52 26.17
N VAL A 110 -9.42 -7.88 25.01
CA VAL A 110 -9.44 -6.43 24.86
C VAL A 110 -10.84 -6.06 24.40
N ILE A 111 -11.57 -5.36 25.27
CA ILE A 111 -12.93 -4.89 24.98
C ILE A 111 -12.86 -3.79 23.94
N ASN A 112 -12.01 -2.78 24.18
CA ASN A 112 -11.80 -1.66 23.28
C ASN A 112 -10.40 -1.04 23.49
N GLU A 113 -9.96 -0.23 22.53
CA GLU A 113 -8.76 0.59 22.63
C GLU A 113 -9.14 2.07 22.53
N THR A 114 -8.45 2.94 23.26
CA THR A 114 -8.51 4.38 23.07
C THR A 114 -7.25 4.82 22.36
N ALA A 115 -7.39 5.30 21.13
CA ALA A 115 -6.31 5.92 20.36
C ALA A 115 -6.83 7.25 19.80
N THR A 116 -6.59 8.36 20.50
CA THR A 116 -7.05 9.68 20.05
C THR A 116 -6.01 10.38 19.18
N PHE A 117 -6.50 11.14 18.21
CA PHE A 117 -5.76 12.03 17.33
C PHE A 117 -6.52 13.35 17.23
N ASN A 118 -6.29 14.25 18.19
CA ASN A 118 -6.87 15.60 18.19
C ASN A 118 -6.06 16.51 17.26
N VAL A 119 -6.22 16.26 15.95
CA VAL A 119 -5.74 17.15 14.88
C VAL A 119 -6.50 18.47 14.90
N ARG A 120 -5.91 19.52 14.32
CA ARG A 120 -6.53 20.85 14.32
C ARG A 120 -7.91 20.85 13.64
N PRO A 121 -8.92 21.54 14.23
CA PRO A 121 -10.28 21.60 13.64
C PRO A 121 -10.32 22.23 12.24
N ASP A 122 -9.44 23.18 11.96
CA ASP A 122 -9.32 23.92 10.69
C ASP A 122 -8.48 23.18 9.63
N ALA A 123 -8.00 21.97 9.92
CA ALA A 123 -7.24 21.17 8.99
C ALA A 123 -8.12 20.65 7.85
N ALA A 124 -7.69 20.76 6.60
CA ALA A 124 -8.30 20.00 5.52
C ALA A 124 -8.05 18.49 5.74
N ALA A 125 -8.93 17.64 5.23
CA ALA A 125 -8.83 16.19 5.35
C ALA A 125 -9.01 15.50 4.00
N VAL A 126 -8.25 14.43 3.78
CA VAL A 126 -8.40 13.53 2.63
C VAL A 126 -8.53 12.11 3.18
N LEU A 127 -9.77 11.60 3.17
CA LEU A 127 -10.16 10.40 3.90
C LEU A 127 -10.84 9.40 2.96
N GLN A 128 -10.47 8.13 3.05
CA GLN A 128 -11.26 7.06 2.42
C GLN A 128 -12.36 6.67 3.41
N GLU A 129 -13.48 7.39 3.34
CA GLU A 129 -14.63 7.17 4.22
C GLU A 129 -15.27 5.80 3.97
N THR A 130 -15.79 5.18 5.03
CA THR A 130 -16.48 3.90 4.95
C THR A 130 -17.48 3.74 6.09
N ASP A 131 -18.61 3.12 5.80
CA ASP A 131 -19.63 2.78 6.79
C ASP A 131 -19.55 1.30 7.25
N ASN A 132 -18.63 0.52 6.68
CA ASN A 132 -18.46 -0.91 6.95
C ASN A 132 -16.99 -1.27 7.29
N TYR A 133 -16.73 -2.56 7.54
CA TYR A 133 -15.41 -3.10 7.90
C TYR A 133 -14.82 -4.01 6.80
N THR A 134 -15.14 -3.71 5.54
CA THR A 134 -14.84 -4.56 4.37
C THR A 134 -14.45 -3.75 3.13
N THR A 135 -13.92 -2.53 3.28
CA THR A 135 -13.62 -1.62 2.15
C THR A 135 -12.22 -1.02 2.29
N TRP A 136 -11.35 -1.27 1.30
CA TRP A 136 -10.04 -0.61 1.14
C TRP A 136 -9.77 -0.09 -0.27
N GLU A 137 -10.74 -0.25 -1.17
CA GLU A 137 -10.69 0.18 -2.58
C GLU A 137 -11.62 1.37 -2.84
N GLY A 138 -11.97 2.10 -1.77
CA GLY A 138 -12.80 3.28 -1.84
C GLY A 138 -12.07 4.49 -2.43
N VAL A 139 -12.84 5.49 -2.84
CA VAL A 139 -12.33 6.80 -3.23
C VAL A 139 -11.99 7.65 -2.01
N TYR A 140 -11.18 8.70 -2.22
CA TYR A 140 -10.92 9.70 -1.18
C TYR A 140 -11.97 10.83 -1.22
N THR A 141 -12.62 11.07 -0.09
CA THR A 141 -13.40 12.28 0.20
C THR A 141 -12.46 13.39 0.65
N LYS A 142 -12.60 14.58 0.05
CA LYS A 142 -11.88 15.79 0.45
C LYS A 142 -12.80 16.67 1.29
N SER A 143 -12.30 17.20 2.39
CA SER A 143 -12.98 18.18 3.23
C SER A 143 -12.05 19.36 3.51
N ASP A 144 -12.57 20.57 3.43
CA ASP A 144 -11.76 21.78 3.64
C ASP A 144 -11.40 22.00 5.12
N ALA A 145 -12.19 21.45 6.04
CA ALA A 145 -11.92 21.49 7.47
C ALA A 145 -12.39 20.21 8.18
N VAL A 146 -11.65 19.77 9.20
CA VAL A 146 -12.02 18.62 10.03
C VAL A 146 -13.34 18.89 10.77
N GLU A 147 -13.59 20.14 11.19
CA GLU A 147 -14.83 20.50 11.88
C GLU A 147 -16.10 20.37 11.02
N SER A 148 -15.98 20.42 9.68
CA SER A 148 -17.13 20.23 8.78
C SER A 148 -17.51 18.76 8.60
N ILE A 149 -16.66 17.82 9.04
CA ILE A 149 -16.93 16.38 8.96
C ILE A 149 -17.90 16.00 10.08
N ALA A 150 -18.99 15.33 9.72
CA ALA A 150 -20.00 14.88 10.67
C ALA A 150 -19.40 13.92 11.72
N VAL A 151 -19.76 14.12 12.98
CA VAL A 151 -19.42 13.19 14.07
C VAL A 151 -19.97 11.80 13.77
N GLY A 152 -19.16 10.77 14.05
CA GLY A 152 -19.48 9.37 13.76
C GLY A 152 -19.01 8.88 12.39
N LYS A 153 -18.56 9.77 11.50
CA LYS A 153 -17.98 9.36 10.20
C LYS A 153 -16.69 8.58 10.41
N ARG A 154 -16.59 7.42 9.77
CA ARG A 154 -15.43 6.53 9.82
C ARG A 154 -14.66 6.59 8.51
N ALA A 155 -13.33 6.45 8.60
CA ALA A 155 -12.44 6.28 7.46
C ALA A 155 -11.39 5.21 7.74
N THR A 156 -10.86 4.61 6.67
CA THR A 156 -9.69 3.73 6.76
C THR A 156 -8.42 4.53 7.04
N THR A 157 -7.36 3.84 7.46
CA THR A 157 -6.01 4.40 7.52
C THR A 157 -5.16 3.87 6.36
N PRO A 158 -4.19 4.64 5.80
CA PRO A 158 -3.73 5.96 6.28
C PRO A 158 -4.73 7.10 6.02
N ALA A 159 -4.94 7.94 7.03
CA ALA A 159 -5.85 9.09 6.98
C ALA A 159 -5.06 10.41 7.00
N LEU A 160 -5.27 11.29 6.02
CA LEU A 160 -4.47 12.50 5.84
C LEU A 160 -5.19 13.76 6.30
N PHE A 161 -4.46 14.60 7.03
CA PHE A 161 -4.88 15.93 7.48
C PHE A 161 -3.84 16.96 7.04
N ALA A 162 -4.30 18.07 6.45
CA ALA A 162 -3.45 19.11 5.88
C ALA A 162 -3.72 20.46 6.53
N TYR A 163 -2.68 21.08 7.07
CA TYR A 163 -2.75 22.36 7.78
C TYR A 163 -2.41 23.51 6.84
N GLN A 164 -2.94 24.69 7.16
CA GLN A 164 -2.75 25.91 6.38
C GLN A 164 -1.28 26.36 6.30
N ASP A 165 -0.45 25.97 7.28
CA ASP A 165 0.99 26.26 7.31
C ASP A 165 1.83 25.30 6.45
N GLY A 166 1.18 24.44 5.67
CA GLY A 166 1.82 23.45 4.81
C GLY A 166 2.05 22.09 5.49
N THR A 167 1.94 21.99 6.81
CA THR A 167 2.11 20.72 7.54
C THR A 167 1.08 19.69 7.13
N LYS A 168 1.49 18.43 7.03
CA LYS A 168 0.63 17.26 6.82
C LYS A 168 0.80 16.28 7.99
N VAL A 169 -0.32 15.77 8.48
CA VAL A 169 -0.37 14.70 9.49
C VAL A 169 -1.08 13.50 8.87
N ILE A 170 -0.41 12.34 8.84
CA ILE A 170 -1.02 11.10 8.36
C ILE A 170 -1.09 10.11 9.52
N VAL A 171 -2.32 9.69 9.86
CA VAL A 171 -2.57 8.68 10.89
C VAL A 171 -2.50 7.29 10.26
N ALA A 172 -1.68 6.42 10.82
CA ALA A 172 -1.45 5.05 10.34
C ALA A 172 -1.12 4.10 11.49
N GLU A 173 -0.87 2.83 11.15
CA GLU A 173 -0.42 1.81 12.10
C GLU A 173 0.66 0.91 11.49
N SER A 174 1.38 0.17 12.36
CA SER A 174 2.42 -0.79 11.95
C SER A 174 2.51 -1.95 12.92
N ASP A 175 3.12 -3.06 12.49
CA ASP A 175 3.38 -4.25 13.33
C ASP A 175 2.06 -4.92 13.78
N LEU A 176 1.08 -4.97 12.89
CA LEU A 176 -0.27 -5.48 13.15
C LEU A 176 -0.28 -7.02 13.11
N PHE A 177 -0.12 -7.64 14.27
CA PHE A 177 -0.21 -9.10 14.46
C PHE A 177 -1.33 -9.44 15.44
N ASP A 178 -2.15 -10.45 15.15
CA ASP A 178 -3.17 -10.98 16.09
C ASP A 178 -3.99 -9.87 16.79
N TYR A 179 -4.38 -8.83 16.04
CA TYR A 179 -5.12 -7.66 16.53
C TYR A 179 -5.88 -7.04 15.34
N PRO A 180 -7.09 -6.48 15.53
CA PRO A 180 -7.83 -5.88 14.41
C PRO A 180 -7.17 -4.60 13.88
N GLY A 181 -7.37 -4.33 12.60
CA GLY A 181 -6.92 -3.11 11.94
C GLY A 181 -7.67 -1.87 12.45
N MET A 182 -6.94 -0.75 12.49
CA MET A 182 -7.44 0.54 12.96
C MET A 182 -8.08 1.35 11.82
N TYR A 183 -9.34 1.70 12.04
CA TYR A 183 -10.04 2.79 11.38
C TYR A 183 -9.94 4.04 12.25
N VAL A 184 -10.25 5.21 11.69
CA VAL A 184 -10.47 6.44 12.45
C VAL A 184 -11.93 6.83 12.36
N LYS A 185 -12.50 7.29 13.48
CA LYS A 185 -13.86 7.81 13.56
C LYS A 185 -13.83 9.25 14.07
N LYS A 186 -14.57 10.12 13.39
CA LYS A 186 -14.73 11.53 13.75
C LYS A 186 -15.47 11.67 15.07
N GLU A 187 -14.87 12.39 16.01
CA GLU A 187 -15.45 12.82 17.28
C GLU A 187 -15.44 14.35 17.37
N LYS A 188 -16.03 14.94 18.42
CA LYS A 188 -16.12 16.40 18.55
C LYS A 188 -14.74 17.10 18.49
N ALA A 189 -13.74 16.56 19.16
CA ALA A 189 -12.41 17.18 19.31
C ALA A 189 -11.37 16.75 18.25
N GLY A 190 -11.70 15.81 17.37
CA GLY A 190 -10.73 15.22 16.45
C GLY A 190 -11.17 13.82 16.02
N PHE A 191 -10.23 12.89 15.92
CA PHE A 191 -10.51 11.50 15.58
C PHE A 191 -10.12 10.54 16.69
N VAL A 192 -10.83 9.43 16.80
CA VAL A 192 -10.49 8.29 17.65
C VAL A 192 -10.34 7.04 16.81
N GLY A 193 -9.48 6.12 17.24
CA GLY A 193 -9.41 4.79 16.66
C GLY A 193 -10.75 4.05 16.80
N GLU A 194 -11.08 3.24 15.80
CA GLU A 194 -12.20 2.31 15.83
C GLU A 194 -11.77 0.99 15.18
N TRP A 195 -12.29 -0.13 15.69
CA TRP A 195 -11.86 -1.47 15.28
C TRP A 195 -13.07 -2.37 15.06
N ALA A 196 -12.95 -3.25 14.07
CA ALA A 196 -13.90 -4.34 13.92
C ALA A 196 -13.82 -5.29 15.14
N GLN A 197 -14.95 -5.54 15.79
CA GLN A 197 -15.03 -6.51 16.88
C GLN A 197 -14.74 -7.95 16.38
N LEU A 198 -14.24 -8.82 17.25
CA LEU A 198 -13.93 -10.21 16.89
C LEU A 198 -15.21 -10.93 16.41
N PRO A 199 -15.21 -11.58 15.23
CA PRO A 199 -16.35 -12.37 14.78
C PRO A 199 -16.66 -13.54 15.71
N SER A 200 -17.95 -13.75 15.98
CA SER A 200 -18.46 -14.96 16.65
C SER A 200 -19.12 -15.93 15.67
N LEU A 201 -19.56 -15.43 14.51
CA LEU A 201 -20.12 -16.23 13.43
C LEU A 201 -19.77 -15.61 12.08
N THR A 202 -19.20 -16.44 11.22
CA THR A 202 -18.99 -16.15 9.79
C THR A 202 -19.69 -17.22 8.95
N VAL A 203 -20.19 -16.84 7.78
CA VAL A 203 -20.77 -17.77 6.80
C VAL A 203 -20.22 -17.47 5.41
N PRO A 204 -20.14 -18.45 4.51
CA PRO A 204 -19.90 -18.19 3.09
C PRO A 204 -20.96 -17.22 2.53
N GLY A 205 -20.52 -16.29 1.69
CA GLY A 205 -21.41 -15.30 1.06
C GLY A 205 -20.66 -14.39 0.10
N SER A 206 -21.25 -13.22 -0.20
CA SER A 206 -20.76 -12.24 -1.17
C SER A 206 -20.63 -12.82 -2.59
N TRP A 207 -19.80 -12.20 -3.43
CA TRP A 207 -19.51 -12.68 -4.78
C TRP A 207 -19.00 -14.13 -4.74
N GLY A 208 -19.60 -14.97 -5.59
CA GLY A 208 -19.23 -16.39 -5.70
C GLY A 208 -19.43 -17.22 -4.44
N ASN A 209 -20.13 -16.77 -3.39
CA ASN A 209 -20.41 -17.55 -2.17
C ASN A 209 -19.18 -18.25 -1.55
N PHE A 210 -18.01 -17.63 -1.65
CA PHE A 210 -16.76 -18.16 -1.09
C PHE A 210 -16.09 -17.19 -0.11
N VAL A 211 -16.60 -15.96 0.03
CA VAL A 211 -16.08 -14.98 0.98
C VAL A 211 -16.58 -15.32 2.39
N SER A 212 -15.73 -15.18 3.40
CA SER A 212 -16.12 -15.41 4.80
C SER A 212 -16.81 -14.19 5.39
N VAL A 213 -18.12 -14.06 5.19
CA VAL A 213 -18.91 -12.90 5.62
C VAL A 213 -19.25 -12.97 7.11
N VAL A 214 -18.91 -11.92 7.86
CA VAL A 214 -19.24 -11.80 9.29
C VAL A 214 -20.74 -11.56 9.49
N LYS A 215 -21.38 -12.35 10.35
CA LYS A 215 -22.80 -12.21 10.71
C LYS A 215 -23.03 -11.77 12.14
N GLN A 216 -22.14 -12.18 13.05
CA GLN A 216 -22.20 -11.81 14.46
C GLN A 216 -20.80 -11.54 14.99
N ARG A 217 -20.71 -10.69 15.99
CA ARG A 217 -19.45 -10.31 16.66
C ARG A 217 -19.59 -10.47 18.16
N PHE A 218 -18.49 -10.82 18.82
CA PHE A 218 -18.36 -10.72 20.27
C PHE A 218 -18.31 -9.25 20.70
N PRO A 219 -18.65 -8.92 21.96
CA PRO A 219 -18.57 -7.55 22.47
C PRO A 219 -17.14 -7.14 22.86
N PHE A 220 -16.13 -7.60 22.12
CA PHE A 220 -14.72 -7.28 22.33
C PHE A 220 -13.94 -7.36 21.02
N ILE A 221 -12.86 -6.59 20.90
CA ILE A 221 -12.11 -6.43 19.65
C ILE A 221 -11.02 -7.49 19.45
N ALA A 222 -10.48 -8.04 20.54
CA ALA A 222 -9.43 -9.06 20.45
C ALA A 222 -9.45 -10.03 21.64
N LYS A 223 -9.09 -11.29 21.38
CA LYS A 223 -8.68 -12.27 22.41
C LYS A 223 -7.28 -12.77 22.08
N THR A 224 -6.33 -12.57 22.98
CA THR A 224 -4.90 -12.81 22.71
C THR A 224 -4.13 -13.23 23.95
N SER A 225 -2.83 -13.51 23.83
CA SER A 225 -1.92 -13.72 24.97
C SER A 225 -1.77 -12.42 25.78
N GLY A 226 -1.73 -12.55 27.10
CA GLY A 226 -1.55 -11.45 28.04
C GLY A 226 -0.15 -10.85 28.01
N GLU A 227 0.87 -11.59 27.57
CA GLU A 227 2.24 -11.08 27.41
C GLU A 227 2.53 -10.86 25.92
N ARG A 228 2.50 -9.59 25.49
CA ARG A 228 2.71 -9.24 24.07
C ARG A 228 2.98 -7.76 23.84
N SER A 229 3.41 -7.45 22.62
CA SER A 229 3.33 -6.10 22.07
C SER A 229 2.03 -5.93 21.25
N TYR A 230 1.45 -4.74 21.32
CA TYR A 230 0.35 -4.30 20.47
C TYR A 230 0.88 -3.49 19.28
N PRO A 231 0.07 -3.30 18.22
CA PRO A 231 0.48 -2.56 17.03
C PRO A 231 0.92 -1.13 17.38
N TRP A 232 1.85 -0.59 16.59
CA TRP A 232 2.19 0.82 16.67
C TRP A 232 1.06 1.68 16.13
N ARG A 233 0.74 2.75 16.84
CA ARG A 233 -0.08 3.87 16.36
C ARG A 233 0.84 4.99 15.93
N ILE A 234 0.65 5.51 14.71
CA ILE A 234 1.61 6.39 14.04
C ILE A 234 0.93 7.70 13.64
N ALA A 235 1.60 8.80 13.89
CA ALA A 235 1.37 10.09 13.25
C ALA A 235 2.60 10.45 12.42
N ILE A 236 2.54 10.23 11.11
CA ILE A 236 3.53 10.73 10.15
C ILE A 236 3.35 12.24 10.06
N ILE A 237 4.45 13.00 10.10
CA ILE A 237 4.43 14.46 10.06
C ILE A 237 5.39 14.92 8.97
N ALA A 238 4.87 15.68 8.01
CA ALA A 238 5.64 16.28 6.93
C ALA A 238 5.36 17.78 6.84
N THR A 239 6.37 18.58 6.49
CA THR A 239 6.21 20.02 6.20
C THR A 239 6.57 20.39 4.77
N ASP A 240 6.93 19.38 3.98
CA ASP A 240 7.13 19.43 2.54
C ASP A 240 6.55 18.12 2.00
N ASP A 241 5.69 18.18 0.98
CA ASP A 241 5.02 17.01 0.42
C ASP A 241 6.04 15.97 -0.11
N LYS A 242 7.24 16.39 -0.49
CA LYS A 242 8.35 15.49 -0.87
C LYS A 242 8.70 14.49 0.23
N GLN A 243 8.53 14.88 1.50
CA GLN A 243 8.84 14.03 2.65
C GLN A 243 7.90 12.83 2.73
N LEU A 244 6.65 12.94 2.26
CA LEU A 244 5.69 11.84 2.28
C LEU A 244 6.15 10.68 1.39
N LEU A 245 6.65 10.98 0.19
CA LEU A 245 7.03 9.97 -0.80
C LEU A 245 8.22 9.09 -0.36
N THR A 246 9.07 9.62 0.52
CA THR A 246 10.25 8.93 1.08
C THR A 246 10.07 8.51 2.54
N ASN A 247 8.93 8.80 3.16
CA ASN A 247 8.65 8.37 4.53
C ASN A 247 8.45 6.84 4.58
N ARG A 248 9.15 6.17 5.50
CA ARG A 248 9.11 4.72 5.67
C ARG A 248 8.70 4.30 7.08
N LEU A 249 8.08 5.18 7.89
CA LEU A 249 7.79 4.89 9.30
C LEU A 249 6.99 3.61 9.53
N VAL A 250 5.98 3.32 8.68
CA VAL A 250 5.20 2.08 8.77
C VAL A 250 6.11 0.86 8.64
N THR A 251 6.98 0.82 7.64
CA THR A 251 7.93 -0.28 7.46
C THR A 251 9.07 -0.24 8.51
N GLU A 252 9.57 0.92 8.91
CA GLU A 252 10.64 1.06 9.92
C GLU A 252 10.23 0.48 11.28
N LEU A 253 8.98 0.69 11.69
CA LEU A 253 8.43 0.24 12.98
C LEU A 253 8.06 -1.25 13.02
N ALA A 254 7.91 -1.89 11.86
CA ALA A 254 7.54 -3.30 11.77
C ALA A 254 8.65 -4.25 12.20
N THR A 255 8.24 -5.40 12.74
CA THR A 255 9.13 -6.51 13.12
C THR A 255 10.09 -6.86 11.96
N PRO A 256 11.41 -6.99 12.23
CA PRO A 256 12.39 -7.40 11.23
C PRO A 256 12.06 -8.74 10.55
N SER A 257 12.72 -9.00 9.41
CA SER A 257 12.46 -10.21 8.63
C SER A 257 12.66 -11.49 9.44
N LYS A 258 11.69 -12.40 9.34
CA LYS A 258 11.75 -13.78 9.85
C LYS A 258 12.25 -14.75 8.77
N ILE A 259 12.42 -14.32 7.53
CA ILE A 259 12.96 -15.12 6.43
C ILE A 259 14.47 -14.87 6.34
N LYS A 260 15.27 -15.91 6.57
CA LYS A 260 16.74 -15.82 6.55
C LYS A 260 17.32 -15.82 5.13
N ASP A 261 16.84 -16.74 4.29
CA ASP A 261 17.22 -16.81 2.87
C ASP A 261 16.15 -16.11 2.03
N THR A 262 16.50 -14.93 1.50
CA THR A 262 15.64 -14.13 0.63
C THR A 262 16.06 -14.21 -0.84
N GLN A 263 17.07 -15.00 -1.20
CA GLN A 263 17.59 -15.02 -2.57
C GLN A 263 16.59 -15.54 -3.60
N TRP A 264 15.64 -16.38 -3.19
CA TRP A 264 14.57 -16.91 -4.03
C TRP A 264 13.43 -15.91 -4.27
N ILE A 265 13.34 -14.85 -3.47
CA ILE A 265 12.31 -13.82 -3.62
C ILE A 265 12.78 -12.86 -4.70
N LYS A 266 12.09 -12.88 -5.84
CA LYS A 266 12.47 -12.13 -7.03
C LYS A 266 11.36 -11.12 -7.38
N PRO A 267 11.56 -9.82 -7.15
CA PRO A 267 10.63 -8.81 -7.68
C PRO A 267 10.69 -8.82 -9.22
N GLY A 268 9.66 -8.31 -9.87
CA GLY A 268 9.61 -8.27 -11.33
C GLY A 268 8.28 -7.78 -11.86
N LYS A 269 8.07 -7.97 -13.16
CA LYS A 269 6.88 -7.54 -13.88
C LYS A 269 6.12 -8.76 -14.40
N ALA A 270 4.79 -8.70 -14.37
CA ALA A 270 3.94 -9.78 -14.84
C ALA A 270 3.05 -9.33 -16.01
N ALA A 271 3.01 -10.12 -17.09
CA ALA A 271 1.90 -10.02 -18.03
C ALA A 271 0.61 -10.53 -17.35
N TRP A 272 -0.50 -9.81 -17.47
CA TRP A 272 -1.74 -10.10 -16.76
C TRP A 272 -2.94 -10.10 -17.72
N GLU A 273 -3.70 -11.19 -17.74
CA GLU A 273 -4.77 -11.41 -18.72
C GLU A 273 -6.15 -10.89 -18.29
N TRP A 274 -6.38 -10.67 -16.99
CA TRP A 274 -7.72 -10.44 -16.45
C TRP A 274 -8.33 -9.09 -16.87
N TRP A 275 -7.56 -8.01 -16.80
CA TRP A 275 -8.06 -6.64 -17.03
C TRP A 275 -8.75 -6.46 -18.38
N HIS A 276 -8.12 -6.97 -19.44
CA HIS A 276 -8.58 -6.91 -20.82
C HIS A 276 -9.32 -8.19 -21.26
N ASP A 277 -9.88 -8.93 -20.29
CA ASP A 277 -10.68 -10.14 -20.48
C ASP A 277 -10.01 -11.21 -21.34
N ALA A 278 -8.69 -11.32 -21.25
CA ALA A 278 -7.84 -12.19 -22.05
C ALA A 278 -8.05 -12.04 -23.57
N LEU A 279 -8.58 -10.91 -24.03
CA LEU A 279 -8.77 -10.61 -25.43
C LEU A 279 -7.44 -10.24 -26.09
N LEU A 280 -7.16 -10.88 -27.23
CA LEU A 280 -5.96 -10.68 -28.02
C LEU A 280 -6.33 -10.25 -29.45
N PRO A 281 -6.74 -9.00 -29.68
CA PRO A 281 -7.14 -8.54 -31.01
C PRO A 281 -6.03 -8.79 -32.05
N GLY A 282 -6.40 -9.42 -33.16
CA GLY A 282 -5.47 -9.74 -34.26
C GLY A 282 -4.48 -10.88 -33.98
N ALA A 283 -4.55 -11.54 -32.82
CA ALA A 283 -3.72 -12.73 -32.57
C ALA A 283 -4.22 -13.93 -33.40
N PRO A 284 -3.33 -14.86 -33.79
CA PRO A 284 -3.68 -16.02 -34.61
C PRO A 284 -4.37 -17.15 -33.83
N ILE A 285 -4.80 -16.89 -32.60
CA ILE A 285 -5.44 -17.86 -31.70
C ILE A 285 -6.77 -17.32 -31.18
N PRO A 286 -7.75 -18.18 -30.85
CA PRO A 286 -8.93 -17.78 -30.09
C PRO A 286 -8.53 -17.13 -28.76
N SER A 287 -9.22 -16.07 -28.38
CA SER A 287 -8.95 -15.30 -27.15
C SER A 287 -10.25 -14.93 -26.44
N GLY A 288 -10.16 -14.32 -25.26
CA GLY A 288 -11.30 -14.05 -24.40
C GLY A 288 -11.41 -15.02 -23.22
N MET A 289 -12.25 -14.66 -22.24
CA MET A 289 -12.44 -15.43 -20.99
C MET A 289 -12.84 -16.90 -21.20
N ASP A 290 -13.57 -17.23 -22.26
CA ASP A 290 -13.96 -18.61 -22.60
C ASP A 290 -12.83 -19.45 -23.21
N ASN A 291 -11.76 -18.78 -23.66
CA ASN A 291 -10.59 -19.36 -24.30
C ASN A 291 -9.35 -19.39 -23.37
N ARG A 292 -9.54 -19.24 -22.05
CA ARG A 292 -8.49 -19.47 -21.03
C ARG A 292 -8.06 -20.94 -21.01
N ASN A 293 -7.15 -21.29 -21.90
CA ASN A 293 -6.64 -22.63 -22.15
C ASN A 293 -5.11 -22.64 -22.27
N THR A 294 -4.51 -23.82 -22.43
CA THR A 294 -3.05 -23.98 -22.53
C THR A 294 -2.44 -23.14 -23.67
N ALA A 295 -3.10 -23.03 -24.82
CA ALA A 295 -2.57 -22.29 -25.98
C ALA A 295 -2.55 -20.78 -25.73
N LEU A 296 -3.62 -20.25 -25.13
CA LEU A 296 -3.69 -18.85 -24.71
C LEU A 296 -2.56 -18.54 -23.74
N TYR A 297 -2.41 -19.31 -22.65
CA TYR A 297 -1.38 -19.01 -21.65
C TYR A 297 0.04 -19.17 -22.19
N ASN A 298 0.29 -20.12 -23.09
CA ASN A 298 1.57 -20.21 -23.78
C ASN A 298 1.86 -18.98 -24.66
N TYR A 299 0.84 -18.35 -25.25
CA TYR A 299 1.01 -17.09 -25.97
C TYR A 299 1.46 -15.95 -25.04
N TYR A 300 0.90 -15.87 -23.82
CA TYR A 300 1.37 -14.90 -22.82
C TYR A 300 2.78 -15.22 -22.32
N VAL A 301 3.12 -16.50 -22.15
CA VAL A 301 4.49 -16.92 -21.83
C VAL A 301 5.47 -16.48 -22.91
N ASP A 302 5.11 -16.63 -24.18
CA ASP A 302 5.94 -16.22 -25.31
C ASP A 302 6.13 -14.69 -25.35
N PHE A 303 5.06 -13.95 -25.09
CA PHE A 303 5.11 -12.49 -24.94
C PHE A 303 6.02 -12.08 -23.78
N ALA A 304 5.83 -12.66 -22.59
CA ALA A 304 6.64 -12.37 -21.41
C ALA A 304 8.13 -12.68 -21.68
N ALA A 305 8.43 -13.83 -22.28
CA ALA A 305 9.79 -14.21 -22.64
C ALA A 305 10.42 -13.26 -23.67
N LYS A 306 9.67 -12.87 -24.72
CA LYS A 306 10.13 -11.94 -25.77
C LYS A 306 10.56 -10.60 -25.18
N TYR A 307 9.78 -10.06 -24.24
CA TYR A 307 10.02 -8.77 -23.61
C TYR A 307 10.70 -8.88 -22.23
N LYS A 308 11.24 -10.05 -21.90
CA LYS A 308 11.98 -10.32 -20.65
C LYS A 308 11.20 -9.92 -19.38
N LEU A 309 9.89 -10.09 -19.40
CA LEU A 309 9.07 -9.99 -18.20
C LEU A 309 9.33 -11.21 -17.34
N GLU A 310 9.47 -10.98 -16.04
CA GLU A 310 9.83 -12.03 -15.10
C GLU A 310 8.68 -13.02 -14.87
N TYR A 311 7.42 -12.57 -15.06
CA TYR A 311 6.24 -13.33 -14.68
C TYR A 311 5.10 -13.33 -15.69
N LEU A 312 4.26 -14.35 -15.58
CA LEU A 312 2.88 -14.40 -16.00
C LEU A 312 2.00 -14.48 -14.74
N MET A 313 0.99 -13.62 -14.62
CA MET A 313 -0.10 -13.82 -13.68
C MET A 313 -1.19 -14.63 -14.38
N VAL A 314 -1.57 -15.77 -13.82
CA VAL A 314 -2.74 -16.55 -14.25
C VAL A 314 -3.84 -16.30 -13.22
N ASP A 315 -4.82 -15.49 -13.61
CA ASP A 315 -5.89 -15.05 -12.73
C ASP A 315 -7.00 -16.11 -12.60
N ALA A 316 -8.14 -15.76 -11.99
CA ALA A 316 -9.25 -16.66 -11.75
C ALA A 316 -9.62 -17.50 -12.98
N GLY A 317 -9.94 -18.79 -12.77
CA GLY A 317 -10.40 -19.70 -13.83
C GLY A 317 -9.45 -20.84 -14.21
N TRP A 318 -8.21 -20.86 -13.69
CA TRP A 318 -7.30 -22.00 -13.87
C TRP A 318 -7.62 -23.21 -12.96
N SER A 319 -8.26 -22.97 -11.81
CA SER A 319 -8.75 -24.00 -10.88
C SER A 319 -10.17 -23.69 -10.40
N ASN A 320 -10.80 -24.65 -9.72
CA ASN A 320 -12.08 -24.46 -9.05
C ASN A 320 -11.92 -23.50 -7.85
N ASN A 321 -12.85 -22.55 -7.71
CA ASN A 321 -12.83 -21.55 -6.64
C ASN A 321 -12.98 -22.13 -5.22
N TYR A 322 -13.47 -23.38 -5.07
CA TYR A 322 -13.73 -24.04 -3.80
C TYR A 322 -12.78 -25.20 -3.48
N ASP A 323 -12.00 -25.65 -4.45
CA ASP A 323 -10.95 -26.67 -4.35
C ASP A 323 -9.81 -26.37 -5.32
N LEU A 324 -8.70 -25.87 -4.78
CA LEU A 324 -7.52 -25.47 -5.56
C LEU A 324 -6.88 -26.62 -6.33
N THR A 325 -7.13 -27.87 -5.91
CA THR A 325 -6.54 -29.07 -6.54
C THR A 325 -7.31 -29.54 -7.77
N GLN A 326 -8.50 -28.98 -8.01
CA GLN A 326 -9.30 -29.25 -9.21
C GLN A 326 -8.98 -28.22 -10.29
N VAL A 327 -8.03 -28.56 -11.16
CA VAL A 327 -7.60 -27.72 -12.28
C VAL A 327 -8.62 -27.77 -13.42
N ASN A 328 -8.79 -26.64 -14.12
CA ASN A 328 -9.60 -26.55 -15.32
C ASN A 328 -9.01 -27.45 -16.43
N PRO A 329 -9.75 -28.44 -16.95
CA PRO A 329 -9.21 -29.41 -17.92
C PRO A 329 -8.83 -28.79 -19.27
N LYS A 330 -9.28 -27.56 -19.59
CA LYS A 330 -8.84 -26.83 -20.79
C LYS A 330 -7.44 -26.23 -20.63
N ASN A 331 -6.94 -26.12 -19.40
CA ASN A 331 -5.67 -25.51 -19.06
C ASN A 331 -4.76 -26.53 -18.37
N ASP A 332 -3.83 -27.12 -19.13
CA ASP A 332 -2.73 -27.90 -18.53
C ASP A 332 -1.73 -26.93 -17.88
N ILE A 333 -2.10 -26.45 -16.71
CA ILE A 333 -1.36 -25.41 -16.00
C ILE A 333 0.07 -25.88 -15.65
N LYS A 334 0.26 -27.18 -15.42
CA LYS A 334 1.58 -27.75 -15.14
C LYS A 334 2.47 -27.69 -16.38
N ALA A 335 1.93 -28.01 -17.56
CA ALA A 335 2.65 -27.86 -18.82
C ALA A 335 2.95 -26.38 -19.15
N VAL A 336 2.00 -25.47 -18.89
CA VAL A 336 2.22 -24.01 -19.05
C VAL A 336 3.38 -23.55 -18.16
N ILE A 337 3.38 -23.93 -16.87
CA ILE A 337 4.45 -23.55 -15.93
C ILE A 337 5.80 -24.15 -16.36
N ALA A 338 5.82 -25.40 -16.81
CA ALA A 338 7.04 -26.02 -17.32
C ALA A 338 7.60 -25.30 -18.56
N ASN A 339 6.73 -24.92 -19.50
CA ASN A 339 7.10 -24.12 -20.66
C ASN A 339 7.62 -22.73 -20.25
N ALA A 340 6.90 -22.02 -19.37
CA ALA A 340 7.30 -20.72 -18.84
C ALA A 340 8.69 -20.77 -18.20
N LYS A 341 8.93 -21.79 -17.36
CA LYS A 341 10.22 -22.00 -16.71
C LYS A 341 11.35 -22.23 -17.71
N SER A 342 11.10 -22.97 -18.81
CA SER A 342 12.11 -23.16 -19.88
C SER A 342 12.51 -21.85 -20.57
N LYS A 343 11.67 -20.82 -20.45
CA LYS A 343 11.85 -19.47 -21.00
C LYS A 343 12.20 -18.42 -19.94
N ASN A 344 12.53 -18.85 -18.72
CA ASN A 344 12.83 -17.99 -17.57
C ASN A 344 11.67 -17.07 -17.13
N VAL A 345 10.43 -17.50 -17.37
CA VAL A 345 9.22 -16.82 -16.89
C VAL A 345 8.63 -17.61 -15.72
N GLY A 346 8.47 -16.97 -14.57
CA GLY A 346 7.73 -17.52 -13.44
C GLY A 346 6.23 -17.38 -13.62
N VAL A 347 5.43 -18.19 -12.92
CA VAL A 347 3.97 -18.10 -12.98
C VAL A 347 3.41 -17.88 -11.59
N PHE A 348 2.58 -16.85 -11.44
CA PHE A 348 1.72 -16.66 -10.29
C PHE A 348 0.34 -17.23 -10.58
N LEU A 349 -0.27 -17.87 -9.58
CA LEU A 349 -1.61 -18.45 -9.68
C LEU A 349 -2.58 -17.74 -8.73
N TRP A 350 -3.75 -17.34 -9.22
CA TRP A 350 -4.79 -16.75 -8.37
C TRP A 350 -5.53 -17.79 -7.51
N CYS A 351 -5.97 -17.43 -6.31
CA CYS A 351 -6.88 -18.26 -5.51
C CYS A 351 -7.70 -17.45 -4.51
N VAL A 352 -8.86 -17.98 -4.11
CA VAL A 352 -9.66 -17.47 -3.00
C VAL A 352 -8.99 -17.80 -1.66
N ALA A 353 -8.87 -16.80 -0.78
CA ALA A 353 -8.24 -16.94 0.54
C ALA A 353 -8.88 -18.05 1.40
N THR A 354 -10.21 -18.11 1.48
CA THR A 354 -10.91 -19.12 2.29
C THR A 354 -10.67 -20.54 1.75
N THR A 355 -10.65 -20.73 0.44
CA THR A 355 -10.35 -22.01 -0.20
C THR A 355 -8.93 -22.45 0.06
N LEU A 356 -7.96 -21.52 -0.03
CA LEU A 356 -6.58 -21.78 0.34
C LEU A 356 -6.49 -22.23 1.81
N LEU A 357 -7.18 -21.53 2.72
CA LEU A 357 -7.12 -21.77 4.16
C LEU A 357 -7.81 -23.06 4.64
N LYS A 358 -8.79 -23.63 3.90
CA LYS A 358 -9.44 -24.91 4.26
C LYS A 358 -8.44 -26.02 4.57
N ASN A 359 -7.36 -26.10 3.79
CA ASN A 359 -6.22 -26.97 4.04
C ASN A 359 -4.95 -26.31 3.51
N LEU A 360 -4.46 -25.30 4.24
CA LEU A 360 -3.37 -24.42 3.84
C LEU A 360 -2.12 -25.19 3.37
N ASP A 361 -1.68 -26.18 4.13
CA ASP A 361 -0.47 -26.93 3.79
C ASP A 361 -0.66 -27.78 2.53
N LYS A 362 -1.76 -28.56 2.42
CA LYS A 362 -2.06 -29.36 1.22
C LYS A 362 -2.15 -28.48 -0.03
N ASN A 363 -2.85 -27.36 0.06
CA ASN A 363 -3.07 -26.47 -1.07
C ASN A 363 -1.76 -25.80 -1.52
N LEU A 364 -0.92 -25.35 -0.58
CA LEU A 364 0.37 -24.78 -0.90
C LEU A 364 1.37 -25.84 -1.43
N ASP A 365 1.33 -27.07 -0.90
CA ASP A 365 2.13 -28.19 -1.42
C ASP A 365 1.72 -28.52 -2.87
N PHE A 366 0.41 -28.50 -3.15
CA PHE A 366 -0.09 -28.68 -4.51
C PHE A 366 0.41 -27.58 -5.44
N VAL A 367 0.25 -26.31 -5.07
CA VAL A 367 0.75 -25.16 -5.86
C VAL A 367 2.26 -25.23 -6.10
N GLN A 368 3.04 -25.57 -5.06
CA GLN A 368 4.47 -25.78 -5.19
C GLN A 368 4.80 -26.93 -6.15
N SER A 369 4.04 -28.04 -6.10
CA SER A 369 4.24 -29.20 -6.97
C SER A 369 3.98 -28.92 -8.46
N LEU A 370 3.17 -27.89 -8.76
CA LEU A 370 2.99 -27.37 -10.12
C LEU A 370 4.21 -26.59 -10.61
N GLY A 371 5.05 -26.09 -9.69
CA GLY A 371 6.23 -25.27 -9.99
C GLY A 371 5.98 -23.76 -10.02
N ALA A 372 4.86 -23.30 -9.45
CA ALA A 372 4.52 -21.88 -9.41
C ALA A 372 5.56 -21.04 -8.64
N ALA A 373 5.72 -19.79 -9.05
CA ALA A 373 6.57 -18.80 -8.37
C ALA A 373 5.87 -18.15 -7.17
N GLY A 374 4.53 -18.10 -7.20
CA GLY A 374 3.75 -17.48 -6.15
C GLY A 374 2.25 -17.57 -6.37
N LEU A 375 1.51 -16.90 -5.48
CA LEU A 375 0.05 -16.84 -5.48
C LEU A 375 -0.45 -15.40 -5.44
N LYS A 376 -1.55 -15.13 -6.14
CA LYS A 376 -2.43 -13.98 -5.89
C LYS A 376 -3.58 -14.48 -5.00
N VAL A 377 -3.60 -14.08 -3.73
CA VAL A 377 -4.56 -14.58 -2.73
C VAL A 377 -5.60 -13.51 -2.47
N ASP A 378 -6.85 -13.81 -2.80
CA ASP A 378 -7.90 -12.81 -2.99
C ASP A 378 -9.11 -13.02 -2.07
N PHE A 379 -9.95 -12.00 -1.95
CA PHE A 379 -11.22 -11.99 -1.21
C PHE A 379 -11.08 -12.31 0.29
N ILE A 380 -10.17 -11.60 0.97
CA ILE A 380 -10.07 -11.61 2.43
C ILE A 380 -11.19 -10.74 3.04
N ASP A 381 -11.41 -9.55 2.46
CA ASP A 381 -12.47 -8.57 2.70
C ASP A 381 -12.70 -8.19 4.18
N ARG A 382 -11.67 -8.36 5.02
CA ARG A 382 -11.75 -8.20 6.47
C ARG A 382 -10.39 -7.76 7.04
N ASP A 383 -10.43 -6.99 8.13
CA ASP A 383 -9.26 -6.68 8.96
C ASP A 383 -9.52 -6.87 10.46
N ASP A 384 -10.56 -7.63 10.83
CA ASP A 384 -10.70 -8.08 12.21
C ASP A 384 -9.55 -9.01 12.63
N GLN A 385 -9.42 -9.26 13.94
CA GLN A 385 -8.31 -10.01 14.51
C GLN A 385 -8.05 -11.36 13.83
N GLU A 386 -9.11 -12.06 13.40
CA GLU A 386 -8.98 -13.36 12.74
C GLU A 386 -8.43 -13.21 11.32
N ALA A 387 -8.97 -12.29 10.52
CA ALA A 387 -8.49 -12.03 9.16
C ALA A 387 -7.04 -11.54 9.14
N ILE A 388 -6.64 -10.69 10.09
CA ILE A 388 -5.24 -10.25 10.24
C ILE A 388 -4.28 -11.43 10.46
N LYS A 389 -4.71 -12.48 11.19
CA LYS A 389 -3.89 -13.71 11.34
C LYS A 389 -3.67 -14.42 10.01
N TRP A 390 -4.64 -14.38 9.11
CA TRP A 390 -4.57 -15.07 7.83
C TRP A 390 -3.36 -14.62 7.01
N PHE A 391 -3.06 -13.32 6.99
CA PHE A 391 -1.90 -12.78 6.30
C PHE A 391 -0.58 -13.41 6.79
N GLU A 392 -0.34 -13.45 8.11
CA GLU A 392 0.89 -14.04 8.65
C GLU A 392 0.96 -15.55 8.41
N ILE A 393 -0.13 -16.29 8.65
CA ILE A 393 -0.08 -17.76 8.48
C ILE A 393 0.14 -18.15 7.02
N ILE A 394 -0.49 -17.44 6.07
CA ILE A 394 -0.31 -17.67 4.63
C ILE A 394 1.11 -17.32 4.23
N ALA A 395 1.60 -16.13 4.57
CA ALA A 395 2.95 -15.69 4.21
C ALA A 395 4.03 -16.63 4.77
N LYS A 396 3.91 -17.02 6.04
CA LYS A 396 4.82 -17.96 6.70
C LYS A 396 4.78 -19.35 6.07
N ALA A 397 3.59 -19.89 5.79
CA ALA A 397 3.45 -21.21 5.18
C ALA A 397 3.93 -21.25 3.73
N ALA A 398 3.71 -20.17 2.98
CA ALA A 398 4.20 -20.00 1.60
C ALA A 398 5.73 -19.86 1.56
N ALA A 399 6.33 -19.13 2.51
CA ALA A 399 7.77 -18.97 2.61
C ALA A 399 8.51 -20.30 2.80
N LYS A 400 7.95 -21.25 3.57
CA LYS A 400 8.50 -22.61 3.71
C LYS A 400 8.62 -23.35 2.38
N ARG A 401 7.79 -22.98 1.40
CA ARG A 401 7.70 -23.58 0.07
C ARG A 401 8.32 -22.72 -1.03
N LYS A 402 8.95 -21.60 -0.65
CA LYS A 402 9.51 -20.60 -1.58
C LYS A 402 8.47 -20.05 -2.57
N LEU A 403 7.26 -19.79 -2.09
CA LEU A 403 6.19 -19.13 -2.83
C LEU A 403 6.06 -17.67 -2.39
N MET A 404 6.03 -16.76 -3.38
CA MET A 404 5.71 -15.35 -3.16
C MET A 404 4.19 -15.16 -3.09
N ILE A 405 3.73 -14.11 -2.40
CA ILE A 405 2.32 -13.80 -2.19
C ILE A 405 2.02 -12.37 -2.60
N ASN A 406 0.97 -12.21 -3.41
CA ASN A 406 0.31 -10.95 -3.69
C ASN A 406 -1.10 -11.01 -3.07
N PHE A 407 -1.41 -10.18 -2.08
CA PHE A 407 -2.74 -10.18 -1.45
C PHE A 407 -3.68 -9.24 -2.20
N HIS A 408 -4.88 -9.70 -2.53
CA HIS A 408 -5.98 -8.93 -3.14
C HIS A 408 -7.24 -9.05 -2.29
N GLY A 409 -8.23 -8.18 -2.52
CA GLY A 409 -9.44 -8.10 -1.68
C GLY A 409 -9.07 -8.00 -0.21
N CYS A 410 -8.11 -7.13 0.12
CA CYS A 410 -7.39 -7.17 1.39
C CYS A 410 -7.29 -5.80 2.07
N SER A 411 -6.96 -5.79 3.35
CA SER A 411 -6.68 -4.56 4.09
C SER A 411 -5.33 -3.94 3.72
N LYS A 412 -5.16 -2.64 4.03
CA LYS A 412 -3.88 -1.94 3.85
C LYS A 412 -2.70 -2.68 4.52
N PRO A 413 -1.49 -2.62 3.94
CA PRO A 413 -0.27 -3.11 4.59
C PRO A 413 0.03 -2.33 5.87
N THR A 414 0.67 -3.02 6.82
CA THR A 414 1.08 -2.49 8.12
C THR A 414 2.52 -2.92 8.45
N GLY A 415 3.32 -3.17 7.41
CA GLY A 415 4.73 -3.55 7.51
C GLY A 415 5.01 -5.06 7.59
N LEU A 416 3.99 -5.92 7.48
CA LEU A 416 4.15 -7.38 7.48
C LEU A 416 5.06 -7.86 6.33
N GLU A 417 5.12 -7.14 5.21
CA GLU A 417 6.05 -7.39 4.10
C GLU A 417 7.53 -7.26 4.49
N LYS A 418 7.86 -6.50 5.53
CA LYS A 418 9.22 -6.50 6.08
C LYS A 418 9.51 -7.76 6.88
N THR A 419 8.53 -8.22 7.66
CA THR A 419 8.65 -9.44 8.45
C THR A 419 8.69 -10.68 7.54
N TYR A 420 7.89 -10.69 6.48
CA TYR A 420 7.80 -11.75 5.48
C TYR A 420 7.96 -11.14 4.07
N PRO A 421 9.20 -10.96 3.60
CA PRO A 421 9.48 -10.34 2.29
C PRO A 421 9.00 -11.14 1.09
N ASN A 422 8.49 -12.35 1.27
CA ASN A 422 7.81 -13.07 0.20
C ASN A 422 6.41 -12.50 -0.10
N ILE A 423 5.89 -11.60 0.75
CA ILE A 423 4.74 -10.77 0.40
C ILE A 423 5.25 -9.66 -0.52
N VAL A 424 4.99 -9.81 -1.81
CA VAL A 424 5.50 -8.90 -2.84
C VAL A 424 4.55 -7.73 -3.10
N ASN A 425 3.26 -7.86 -2.78
CA ASN A 425 2.28 -6.79 -2.92
C ASN A 425 1.02 -7.03 -2.08
N TYR A 426 0.25 -5.94 -1.95
CA TYR A 426 -1.14 -5.89 -1.49
C TYR A 426 -1.94 -5.07 -2.51
N GLU A 427 -3.18 -5.39 -2.79
CA GLU A 427 -4.07 -4.49 -3.52
C GLU A 427 -4.43 -3.32 -2.59
N ALA A 428 -5.53 -3.44 -1.84
CA ALA A 428 -6.01 -2.44 -0.87
C ALA A 428 -5.97 -1.01 -1.43
N VAL A 429 -6.24 -0.87 -2.72
CA VAL A 429 -6.16 0.37 -3.49
C VAL A 429 -7.21 0.28 -4.57
N ARG A 430 -7.83 1.40 -4.92
CA ARG A 430 -8.67 1.43 -6.11
C ARG A 430 -7.76 1.42 -7.35
N GLY A 431 -7.54 0.22 -7.90
CA GLY A 431 -6.59 -0.05 -8.99
C GLY A 431 -7.20 0.06 -10.38
N ALA A 432 -6.38 -0.17 -11.40
CA ALA A 432 -6.75 -0.07 -12.82
C ALA A 432 -7.95 -0.94 -13.20
N GLU A 433 -8.23 -2.02 -12.47
CA GLU A 433 -9.45 -2.82 -12.66
C GLU A 433 -10.75 -1.99 -12.65
N SER A 434 -10.77 -0.88 -11.90
CA SER A 434 -11.93 0.01 -11.84
C SER A 434 -12.21 0.74 -13.17
N ASP A 435 -11.27 0.74 -14.13
CA ASP A 435 -11.50 1.25 -15.48
C ASP A 435 -12.55 0.42 -16.23
N LYS A 436 -12.86 -0.79 -15.74
CA LYS A 436 -13.94 -1.62 -16.29
C LYS A 436 -15.32 -1.09 -15.91
N TRP A 437 -15.51 -0.53 -14.72
CA TRP A 437 -16.87 -0.29 -14.19
C TRP A 437 -17.14 1.13 -13.68
N ASP A 438 -16.16 2.02 -13.53
CA ASP A 438 -16.41 3.40 -13.08
C ASP A 438 -15.38 4.46 -13.53
N TYR A 439 -15.62 5.71 -13.12
CA TYR A 439 -14.88 6.91 -13.53
C TYR A 439 -13.87 7.43 -12.50
N THR A 440 -13.72 6.75 -11.37
CA THR A 440 -13.12 7.34 -10.17
C THR A 440 -11.60 7.16 -10.09
N ILE A 441 -11.03 6.15 -10.77
CA ILE A 441 -9.58 5.93 -10.84
C ILE A 441 -8.88 6.84 -11.86
N ASN A 442 -9.15 8.13 -11.75
CA ASN A 442 -8.62 9.15 -12.63
C ASN A 442 -7.29 9.74 -12.09
N PRO A 443 -6.56 10.54 -12.88
CA PRO A 443 -5.35 11.25 -12.49
C PRO A 443 -5.36 11.95 -11.12
N ASP A 444 -6.49 12.47 -10.64
CA ASP A 444 -6.56 13.07 -9.30
C ASP A 444 -6.39 12.00 -8.19
N LEU A 445 -7.03 10.83 -8.34
CA LEU A 445 -6.91 9.72 -7.39
C LEU A 445 -5.53 9.05 -7.49
N GLN A 446 -5.06 8.85 -8.72
CA GLN A 446 -3.73 8.31 -9.02
C GLN A 446 -2.65 9.15 -8.33
N LEU A 447 -2.80 10.49 -8.30
CA LEU A 447 -1.90 11.39 -7.58
C LEU A 447 -2.08 11.47 -6.07
N LEU A 448 -3.22 11.09 -5.50
CA LEU A 448 -3.35 10.98 -4.05
C LEU A 448 -2.68 9.71 -3.51
N THR A 449 -2.67 8.64 -4.32
CA THR A 449 -2.21 7.31 -3.92
C THR A 449 -0.76 7.29 -3.39
N PRO A 450 0.25 7.92 -4.04
CA PRO A 450 1.62 8.00 -3.52
C PRO A 450 1.76 8.72 -2.17
N PHE A 451 0.88 9.68 -1.89
CA PHE A 451 0.97 10.53 -0.70
C PHE A 451 0.16 10.01 0.48
N ILE A 452 -0.72 9.01 0.25
CA ILE A 452 -1.61 8.46 1.27
C ILE A 452 -1.48 6.94 1.33
N ARG A 453 -2.13 6.19 0.43
CA ARG A 453 -2.13 4.72 0.44
C ARG A 453 -0.72 4.12 0.37
N MET A 454 0.17 4.69 -0.43
CA MET A 454 1.52 4.17 -0.57
C MET A 454 2.32 4.25 0.73
N LEU A 455 2.03 5.18 1.65
CA LEU A 455 2.72 5.27 2.95
C LEU A 455 2.56 4.01 3.79
N ALA A 456 1.44 3.29 3.63
CA ALA A 456 1.18 2.03 4.31
C ALA A 456 2.15 0.91 3.90
N GLY A 457 2.61 0.91 2.65
CA GLY A 457 3.43 -0.16 2.09
C GLY A 457 3.22 -0.33 0.58
N PRO A 458 3.87 -1.34 -0.02
CA PRO A 458 3.75 -1.60 -1.45
C PRO A 458 2.30 -1.92 -1.85
N PHE A 459 2.00 -1.72 -3.12
CA PHE A 459 0.67 -2.00 -3.64
C PHE A 459 0.66 -2.47 -5.10
N ASP A 460 -0.36 -3.23 -5.43
CA ASP A 460 -0.65 -3.68 -6.79
C ASP A 460 -1.76 -2.83 -7.41
N TYR A 461 -1.38 -1.73 -8.05
CA TYR A 461 -2.33 -0.88 -8.80
C TYR A 461 -2.75 -1.50 -10.13
N THR A 462 -1.92 -2.39 -10.67
CA THR A 462 -2.03 -2.97 -12.02
C THR A 462 -1.91 -1.97 -13.20
N PRO A 463 -0.83 -1.16 -13.27
CA PRO A 463 -0.67 -0.18 -14.35
C PRO A 463 -0.40 -0.82 -15.71
N GLY A 464 -0.30 0.02 -16.74
CA GLY A 464 0.20 -0.38 -18.05
C GLY A 464 -0.84 -0.32 -19.16
N ALA A 465 -1.92 0.45 -18.99
CA ALA A 465 -2.91 0.63 -20.05
C ALA A 465 -2.28 1.28 -21.31
N MET A 466 -2.42 0.63 -22.47
CA MET A 466 -1.94 1.14 -23.76
C MET A 466 -3.03 1.84 -24.57
N ARG A 467 -4.28 1.70 -24.15
CA ARG A 467 -5.37 2.56 -24.59
C ARG A 467 -5.57 3.63 -23.53
N ASN A 468 -5.33 4.88 -23.88
CA ASN A 468 -5.37 6.00 -22.95
C ASN A 468 -6.45 6.99 -23.38
N LYS A 469 -7.22 7.53 -22.43
CA LYS A 469 -8.35 8.43 -22.71
C LYS A 469 -8.27 9.70 -21.87
N THR A 470 -8.64 10.81 -22.52
CA THR A 470 -8.87 12.08 -21.84
C THR A 470 -10.10 11.97 -20.93
N LYS A 471 -10.26 12.91 -20.00
CA LYS A 471 -11.41 12.95 -19.09
C LYS A 471 -12.74 12.91 -19.82
N GLU A 472 -12.83 13.55 -20.98
CA GLU A 472 -14.05 13.71 -21.78
C GLU A 472 -14.38 12.46 -22.61
N THR A 473 -13.37 11.67 -22.95
CA THR A 473 -13.51 10.53 -23.87
C THR A 473 -13.47 9.17 -23.16
N PHE A 474 -13.04 9.14 -21.91
CA PHE A 474 -13.04 7.94 -21.11
C PHE A 474 -14.47 7.45 -20.84
N LYS A 475 -14.65 6.14 -20.97
CA LYS A 475 -15.85 5.42 -20.56
C LYS A 475 -15.44 4.06 -20.02
N PRO A 476 -16.03 3.59 -18.91
CA PRO A 476 -15.79 2.24 -18.42
C PRO A 476 -16.23 1.20 -19.44
N ILE A 477 -15.45 0.12 -19.55
CA ILE A 477 -15.77 -1.02 -20.40
C ILE A 477 -15.69 -2.29 -19.55
N ASP A 478 -16.84 -2.71 -19.04
CA ASP A 478 -16.99 -4.01 -18.39
C ASP A 478 -17.26 -5.06 -19.47
N GLN A 479 -16.52 -6.17 -19.40
CA GLN A 479 -16.32 -7.11 -20.50
C GLN A 479 -15.80 -6.45 -21.80
N GLY A 480 -14.50 -6.52 -22.05
CA GLY A 480 -13.88 -6.05 -23.27
C GLY A 480 -12.42 -5.61 -23.09
N LEU A 481 -12.09 -4.53 -23.78
CA LEU A 481 -10.76 -3.91 -23.79
C LEU A 481 -10.85 -2.55 -23.09
N PRO A 482 -10.62 -2.46 -21.78
CA PRO A 482 -10.66 -1.19 -21.07
C PRO A 482 -9.55 -0.25 -21.55
N SER A 483 -9.64 1.00 -21.13
CA SER A 483 -8.65 2.05 -21.36
C SER A 483 -8.29 2.69 -20.02
N GLY A 484 -7.08 3.19 -19.85
CA GLY A 484 -6.71 4.00 -18.68
C GLY A 484 -7.13 5.46 -18.85
N GLN A 485 -7.43 6.12 -17.73
CA GLN A 485 -7.63 7.58 -17.68
C GLN A 485 -6.31 8.33 -17.59
N GLY A 486 -6.19 9.42 -18.35
CA GLY A 486 -4.94 10.17 -18.48
C GLY A 486 -4.13 9.70 -19.69
N THR A 487 -2.89 10.16 -19.79
CA THR A 487 -2.03 9.94 -20.96
C THR A 487 -1.24 8.64 -20.90
N ARG A 488 -0.70 8.21 -22.05
CA ARG A 488 0.27 7.11 -22.13
C ARG A 488 1.44 7.34 -21.17
N CYS A 489 2.00 8.55 -21.13
CA CYS A 489 3.18 8.81 -20.31
C CYS A 489 2.87 8.88 -18.82
N HIS A 490 1.64 9.23 -18.43
CA HIS A 490 1.17 9.10 -17.05
C HIS A 490 1.20 7.63 -16.59
N GLU A 491 0.66 6.71 -17.38
CA GLU A 491 0.71 5.26 -17.11
C GLU A 491 2.15 4.75 -16.99
N LEU A 492 3.05 5.17 -17.89
CA LEU A 492 4.45 4.77 -17.84
C LEU A 492 5.15 5.28 -16.58
N ALA A 493 4.82 6.49 -16.12
CA ALA A 493 5.39 7.09 -14.92
C ALA A 493 5.06 6.32 -13.64
N MET A 494 3.91 5.62 -13.59
CA MET A 494 3.53 4.80 -12.44
C MET A 494 4.56 3.70 -12.12
N TYR A 495 5.28 3.17 -13.12
CA TYR A 495 6.35 2.19 -12.91
C TYR A 495 7.57 2.76 -12.19
N VAL A 496 7.77 4.08 -12.21
CA VAL A 496 8.79 4.76 -11.41
C VAL A 496 8.23 5.23 -10.08
N ILE A 497 7.05 5.87 -10.08
CA ILE A 497 6.50 6.52 -8.87
C ILE A 497 6.02 5.48 -7.85
N TYR A 498 5.20 4.52 -8.27
CA TYR A 498 4.58 3.57 -7.36
C TYR A 498 5.58 2.54 -6.81
N ARG A 499 5.36 2.11 -5.57
CA ARG A 499 6.12 1.04 -4.92
C ARG A 499 5.39 -0.29 -5.11
N GLN A 500 5.80 -1.03 -6.13
CA GLN A 500 5.14 -2.26 -6.57
C GLN A 500 6.17 -3.34 -6.91
N PRO A 501 6.72 -4.08 -5.92
CA PRO A 501 7.74 -5.11 -6.17
C PRO A 501 7.33 -6.15 -7.23
N LEU A 502 6.04 -6.43 -7.36
CA LEU A 502 5.44 -7.15 -8.49
C LEU A 502 4.54 -6.22 -9.30
N ALA A 503 5.04 -5.62 -10.38
CA ALA A 503 4.25 -4.70 -11.20
C ALA A 503 3.53 -5.44 -12.33
N MET A 504 2.23 -5.23 -12.53
CA MET A 504 1.54 -5.79 -13.69
C MET A 504 1.80 -4.98 -14.95
N LEU A 505 1.67 -5.64 -16.09
CA LEU A 505 1.35 -5.05 -17.38
C LEU A 505 -0.09 -5.48 -17.68
N SER A 506 -1.04 -4.58 -17.42
CA SER A 506 -2.47 -4.89 -17.45
C SER A 506 -3.07 -5.06 -18.85
N ASP A 507 -2.46 -4.51 -19.89
CA ASP A 507 -3.01 -4.55 -21.24
C ASP A 507 -2.65 -5.85 -21.99
N SER A 508 -3.33 -6.09 -23.10
CA SER A 508 -3.10 -7.24 -23.97
C SER A 508 -1.72 -7.19 -24.62
N PRO A 509 -1.03 -8.33 -24.76
CA PRO A 509 0.14 -8.48 -25.62
C PRO A 509 -0.04 -7.86 -27.01
N SER A 510 -1.24 -7.95 -27.60
CA SER A 510 -1.57 -7.36 -28.90
C SER A 510 -1.48 -5.83 -28.91
N ALA A 511 -1.74 -5.15 -27.79
CA ALA A 511 -1.58 -3.72 -27.67
C ALA A 511 -0.11 -3.34 -27.49
N TYR A 512 0.61 -4.03 -26.61
CA TYR A 512 2.02 -3.80 -26.35
C TYR A 512 2.92 -4.01 -27.58
N MET A 513 2.66 -5.06 -28.37
CA MET A 513 3.47 -5.37 -29.56
C MET A 513 3.34 -4.36 -30.69
N LYS A 514 2.43 -3.39 -30.60
CA LYS A 514 2.33 -2.26 -31.54
C LYS A 514 3.28 -1.11 -31.17
N GLU A 515 3.89 -1.16 -30.00
CA GLU A 515 4.56 -0.03 -29.34
C GLU A 515 5.97 -0.40 -28.91
N ASP A 516 6.85 -0.68 -29.87
CA ASP A 516 8.21 -1.19 -29.61
C ASP A 516 9.05 -0.27 -28.70
N THR A 517 8.96 1.05 -28.89
CA THR A 517 9.67 2.04 -28.06
C THR A 517 9.20 2.03 -26.62
N VAL A 518 7.88 1.92 -26.38
CA VAL A 518 7.31 1.78 -25.04
C VAL A 518 7.72 0.45 -24.41
N MET A 519 7.72 -0.63 -25.18
CA MET A 519 8.16 -1.92 -24.69
C MET A 519 9.66 -1.96 -24.37
N ARG A 520 10.51 -1.19 -25.06
CA ARG A 520 11.92 -1.01 -24.63
C ARG A 520 12.00 -0.43 -23.21
N TYR A 521 11.17 0.56 -22.89
CA TYR A 521 11.08 1.12 -21.54
C TYR A 521 10.49 0.13 -20.54
N LEU A 522 9.31 -0.45 -20.82
CA LEU A 522 8.61 -1.36 -19.89
C LEU A 522 9.41 -2.64 -19.61
N SER A 523 10.20 -3.12 -20.58
CA SER A 523 11.11 -4.26 -20.36
C SER A 523 12.28 -3.88 -19.44
N ALA A 524 12.75 -2.63 -19.49
CA ALA A 524 13.95 -2.18 -18.81
C ALA A 524 13.69 -1.56 -17.42
N VAL A 525 12.50 -1.00 -17.18
CA VAL A 525 12.18 -0.36 -15.89
C VAL A 525 12.14 -1.41 -14.77
N PRO A 526 12.89 -1.21 -13.66
CA PRO A 526 12.89 -2.14 -12.54
C PRO A 526 11.70 -1.85 -11.61
N THR A 527 11.35 -2.82 -10.77
CA THR A 527 10.30 -2.65 -9.75
C THR A 527 10.86 -2.39 -8.35
N VAL A 528 12.18 -2.51 -8.18
CA VAL A 528 12.92 -2.22 -6.96
C VAL A 528 14.17 -1.40 -7.27
N TYR A 529 14.45 -0.42 -6.42
CA TYR A 529 15.49 0.58 -6.64
C TYR A 529 16.48 0.60 -5.48
N ASP A 530 17.71 1.03 -5.76
CA ASP A 530 18.78 1.14 -4.78
C ASP A 530 18.77 2.52 -4.10
N GLU A 531 18.17 3.53 -4.76
CA GLU A 531 18.11 4.92 -4.30
C GLU A 531 16.89 5.62 -4.89
N GLU A 532 16.27 6.53 -4.12
CA GLU A 532 15.11 7.32 -4.53
C GLU A 532 15.34 8.78 -4.16
N LYS A 533 14.99 9.71 -5.08
CA LYS A 533 15.04 11.16 -4.89
C LYS A 533 13.75 11.77 -5.40
N VAL A 534 13.16 12.66 -4.61
CA VAL A 534 12.00 13.44 -5.02
C VAL A 534 12.48 14.78 -5.56
N LEU A 535 12.24 15.02 -6.85
CA LEU A 535 12.68 16.24 -7.53
C LEU A 535 11.64 17.35 -7.33
N SER A 536 10.37 17.02 -7.55
CA SER A 536 9.21 17.89 -7.32
C SER A 536 8.05 17.07 -6.77
N ALA A 537 7.23 17.67 -5.93
CA ALA A 537 6.02 17.05 -5.43
C ALA A 537 5.07 18.10 -4.87
N LYS A 538 3.80 17.98 -5.22
CA LYS A 538 2.69 18.70 -4.60
C LYS A 538 1.49 17.76 -4.51
N LEU A 539 1.02 17.52 -3.30
CA LEU A 539 -0.01 16.55 -2.99
C LEU A 539 -1.26 16.77 -3.86
N GLY A 540 -1.66 15.74 -4.60
CA GLY A 540 -2.85 15.77 -5.46
C GLY A 540 -2.70 16.62 -6.74
N GLU A 541 -1.52 17.16 -7.01
CA GLU A 541 -1.26 18.02 -8.18
C GLU A 541 -0.20 17.46 -9.11
N GLU A 542 1.01 17.19 -8.61
CA GLU A 542 2.10 16.60 -9.40
C GLU A 542 3.11 15.86 -8.54
N VAL A 543 3.82 14.92 -9.15
CA VAL A 543 5.04 14.35 -8.57
C VAL A 543 6.06 14.06 -9.66
N VAL A 544 7.33 14.37 -9.36
CA VAL A 544 8.52 13.97 -10.14
C VAL A 544 9.53 13.29 -9.23
N MET A 545 9.86 12.03 -9.51
CA MET A 545 10.87 11.27 -8.77
C MET A 545 11.95 10.72 -9.71
N ALA A 546 13.19 10.72 -9.23
CA ALA A 546 14.31 10.00 -9.82
C ALA A 546 14.68 8.80 -8.93
N LYS A 547 14.78 7.61 -9.52
CA LYS A 547 15.16 6.38 -8.81
C LYS A 547 16.30 5.67 -9.55
N ARG A 548 17.26 5.13 -8.81
CA ARG A 548 18.45 4.48 -9.38
C ARG A 548 18.41 2.97 -9.23
N LYS A 549 18.79 2.25 -10.28
CA LYS A 549 19.11 0.82 -10.22
C LYS A 549 20.46 0.57 -10.87
N GLY A 550 21.42 0.07 -10.08
CA GLY A 550 22.81 -0.03 -10.50
C GLY A 550 23.35 1.35 -10.90
N LYS A 551 23.69 1.51 -12.19
CA LYS A 551 24.18 2.78 -12.75
C LYS A 551 23.11 3.57 -13.53
N THR A 552 21.94 2.98 -13.76
CA THR A 552 20.86 3.59 -14.55
C THR A 552 19.91 4.34 -13.63
N TRP A 553 19.54 5.55 -14.03
CA TRP A 553 18.50 6.32 -13.37
C TRP A 553 17.21 6.29 -14.20
N TYR A 554 16.09 6.25 -13.49
CA TYR A 554 14.74 6.33 -14.04
C TYR A 554 14.06 7.53 -13.41
N VAL A 555 13.57 8.45 -14.22
CA VAL A 555 12.78 9.60 -13.78
C VAL A 555 11.36 9.41 -14.25
N GLY A 556 10.38 9.56 -13.36
CA GLY A 556 8.96 9.57 -13.70
C GLY A 556 8.33 10.86 -13.22
N GLY A 557 7.44 11.42 -14.03
CA GLY A 557 6.61 12.57 -13.70
C GLY A 557 5.15 12.29 -14.03
N MET A 558 4.23 12.63 -13.12
CA MET A 558 2.80 12.51 -13.35
C MET A 558 2.05 13.73 -12.79
N GLY A 559 1.07 14.22 -13.55
CA GLY A 559 0.24 15.39 -13.24
C GLY A 559 -1.25 15.04 -13.15
N ASN A 560 -2.00 15.89 -12.44
CA ASN A 560 -3.46 15.75 -12.29
C ASN A 560 -4.20 16.23 -13.55
N TRP A 561 -5.50 16.49 -13.47
CA TRP A 561 -6.26 16.99 -14.64
C TRP A 561 -5.93 18.42 -15.11
N ASN A 562 -5.01 19.12 -14.45
CA ASN A 562 -4.43 20.36 -14.96
C ASN A 562 -3.18 20.07 -15.80
N GLU A 563 -2.82 21.01 -16.68
CA GLU A 563 -1.50 20.97 -17.30
C GLU A 563 -0.44 21.42 -16.30
N HIS A 564 0.73 20.82 -16.39
CA HIS A 564 1.86 21.16 -15.52
C HIS A 564 3.10 21.38 -16.35
N GLN A 565 3.93 22.33 -15.92
CA GLN A 565 5.27 22.51 -16.44
C GLN A 565 6.26 22.31 -15.30
N VAL A 566 7.21 21.39 -15.49
CA VAL A 566 8.23 21.07 -14.50
C VAL A 566 9.62 21.18 -15.09
N ASN A 567 10.58 21.53 -14.24
CA ASN A 567 12.00 21.53 -14.59
C ASN A 567 12.66 20.33 -13.93
N VAL A 568 13.09 19.36 -14.74
CA VAL A 568 13.87 18.22 -14.25
C VAL A 568 15.33 18.65 -14.13
N ASP A 569 15.78 18.89 -12.90
CA ASP A 569 17.17 19.16 -12.58
C ASP A 569 17.94 17.83 -12.42
N PHE A 570 18.97 17.64 -13.26
CA PHE A 570 19.79 16.43 -13.28
C PHE A 570 20.97 16.49 -12.30
N SER A 571 21.01 17.46 -11.38
CA SER A 571 22.05 17.61 -10.35
C SER A 571 22.25 16.39 -9.43
N PHE A 572 21.31 15.44 -9.43
CA PHE A 572 21.44 14.16 -8.75
C PHE A 572 22.42 13.17 -9.42
N LEU A 573 22.79 13.41 -10.69
CA LEU A 573 23.75 12.58 -11.42
C LEU A 573 25.18 12.81 -10.94
N PRO A 574 26.06 11.80 -10.97
CA PRO A 574 27.48 12.00 -10.74
C PRO A 574 28.14 12.76 -11.91
N PRO A 575 29.35 13.33 -11.74
CA PRO A 575 30.06 14.01 -12.83
C PRO A 575 30.23 13.12 -14.07
N GLY A 576 29.86 13.64 -15.23
CA GLY A 576 29.94 12.91 -16.50
C GLY A 576 28.88 13.36 -17.51
N HIS A 577 28.87 12.69 -18.66
CA HIS A 577 27.82 12.81 -19.67
C HIS A 577 27.03 11.50 -19.71
N PHE A 578 25.72 11.63 -19.87
CA PHE A 578 24.78 10.52 -19.82
C PHE A 578 23.86 10.58 -21.03
N GLN A 579 23.38 9.41 -21.47
CA GLN A 579 22.35 9.34 -22.51
C GLN A 579 20.97 9.24 -21.85
N ALA A 580 20.11 10.22 -22.08
CA ALA A 580 18.73 10.22 -21.61
C ALA A 580 17.76 9.86 -22.76
N GLU A 581 17.02 8.76 -22.61
CA GLU A 581 15.84 8.41 -23.42
C GLU A 581 14.60 9.01 -22.76
N ILE A 582 13.91 9.92 -23.44
CA ILE A 582 12.79 10.68 -22.90
C ILE A 582 11.53 10.30 -23.65
N TYR A 583 10.51 9.91 -22.89
CA TYR A 583 9.14 9.68 -23.32
C TYR A 583 8.28 10.74 -22.64
N SER A 584 7.68 11.62 -23.42
CA SER A 584 6.84 12.70 -22.88
C SER A 584 5.54 12.79 -23.65
N ASP A 585 4.52 13.40 -23.06
CA ASP A 585 3.29 13.74 -23.78
C ASP A 585 3.58 14.47 -25.09
N ALA A 586 2.89 14.06 -26.16
CA ALA A 586 2.95 14.78 -27.43
C ALA A 586 2.19 16.12 -27.32
N PRO A 587 2.47 17.10 -28.20
CA PRO A 587 1.75 18.38 -28.18
C PRO A 587 0.22 18.26 -28.29
N ASN A 588 -0.29 17.18 -28.89
CA ASN A 588 -1.71 16.88 -29.02
C ASN A 588 -2.26 15.90 -27.96
N ALA A 589 -1.52 15.60 -26.88
CA ALA A 589 -1.93 14.60 -25.88
C ALA A 589 -3.21 14.97 -25.11
N ASN A 590 -3.58 16.27 -25.07
CA ASN A 590 -4.86 16.72 -24.51
C ASN A 590 -6.09 16.28 -25.32
N THR A 591 -5.91 15.86 -26.58
CA THR A 591 -6.99 15.35 -27.45
C THR A 591 -6.80 13.87 -27.78
N ASP A 592 -5.55 13.45 -28.01
CA ASP A 592 -5.17 12.06 -28.16
C ASP A 592 -4.27 11.64 -27.00
N ALA A 593 -4.88 11.18 -25.90
CA ALA A 593 -4.15 10.79 -24.70
C ALA A 593 -3.16 9.62 -24.92
N SER A 594 -3.24 8.89 -26.03
CA SER A 594 -2.26 7.85 -26.36
C SER A 594 -1.01 8.40 -27.06
N ALA A 595 -1.05 9.63 -27.55
CA ALA A 595 0.05 10.25 -28.27
C ALA A 595 1.20 10.66 -27.34
N TYR A 596 2.41 10.21 -27.67
CA TYR A 596 3.64 10.56 -26.97
C TYR A 596 4.76 10.89 -27.96
N SER A 597 5.78 11.61 -27.47
CA SER A 597 7.03 11.87 -28.16
C SER A 597 8.15 11.06 -27.53
N TYR A 598 9.05 10.54 -28.36
CA TYR A 598 10.28 9.88 -27.93
C TYR A 598 11.49 10.62 -28.50
N LYS A 599 12.48 10.91 -27.65
CA LYS A 599 13.76 11.47 -28.09
C LYS A 599 14.90 11.02 -27.18
N THR A 600 16.12 11.12 -27.70
CA THR A 600 17.34 10.74 -27.00
C THR A 600 18.28 11.94 -26.99
N ILE A 601 18.70 12.39 -25.80
CA ILE A 601 19.58 13.57 -25.64
C ILE A 601 20.73 13.28 -24.68
N THR A 602 21.85 13.98 -24.84
CA THR A 602 22.94 13.95 -23.86
C THR A 602 22.66 14.92 -22.72
N VAL A 603 22.80 14.45 -21.47
CA VAL A 603 22.62 15.26 -20.25
C VAL A 603 23.86 15.16 -19.34
N ASN A 604 23.98 16.09 -18.41
CA ASN A 604 24.99 16.08 -17.35
C ASN A 604 24.40 16.66 -16.05
N PRO A 605 25.14 16.68 -14.92
CA PRO A 605 24.60 17.19 -13.65
C PRO A 605 24.23 18.68 -13.63
N LYS A 606 24.54 19.44 -14.68
CA LYS A 606 24.13 20.86 -14.84
C LYS A 606 22.93 21.01 -15.78
N THR A 607 22.47 19.94 -16.40
CA THR A 607 21.31 19.98 -17.29
C THR A 607 20.04 20.20 -16.47
N VAL A 608 19.23 21.16 -16.91
CA VAL A 608 17.86 21.36 -16.44
C VAL A 608 16.96 21.24 -17.66
N LEU A 609 16.06 20.26 -17.65
CA LEU A 609 15.16 19.98 -18.78
C LEU A 609 13.74 20.43 -18.45
N PRO A 610 13.20 21.44 -19.15
CA PRO A 610 11.78 21.76 -19.04
C PRO A 610 10.94 20.69 -19.74
N LEU A 611 9.92 20.19 -19.05
CA LEU A 611 8.94 19.25 -19.59
C LEU A 611 7.53 19.73 -19.27
N ASN A 612 6.65 19.59 -20.27
CA ASN A 612 5.22 19.85 -20.13
C ASN A 612 4.52 18.51 -19.95
N MET A 613 3.58 18.47 -19.00
CA MET A 613 2.62 17.38 -18.82
C MET A 613 1.26 17.90 -19.29
N ALA A 614 0.60 17.15 -20.16
CA ALA A 614 -0.77 17.41 -20.58
C ALA A 614 -1.74 17.22 -19.38
N LYS A 615 -3.04 17.43 -19.59
CA LYS A 615 -4.05 17.12 -18.58
C LYS A 615 -4.10 15.60 -18.33
N GLY A 616 -3.90 15.19 -17.08
CA GLY A 616 -3.68 13.78 -16.75
C GLY A 616 -2.38 13.25 -17.37
N GLY A 617 -1.41 14.14 -17.56
CA GLY A 617 -0.18 13.94 -18.29
C GLY A 617 0.95 13.32 -17.48
N GLY A 618 2.06 13.06 -18.17
CA GLY A 618 3.29 12.61 -17.55
C GLY A 618 4.48 12.52 -18.49
N PHE A 619 5.57 11.97 -17.96
CA PHE A 619 6.76 11.62 -18.71
C PHE A 619 7.59 10.57 -17.98
N VAL A 620 8.42 9.85 -18.72
CA VAL A 620 9.49 9.00 -18.18
C VAL A 620 10.81 9.25 -18.87
N ILE A 621 11.90 9.15 -18.12
CA ILE A 621 13.27 9.31 -18.61
C ILE A 621 14.10 8.12 -18.13
N VAL A 622 14.80 7.44 -19.04
CA VAL A 622 15.83 6.47 -18.70
C VAL A 622 17.18 7.08 -18.99
N ILE A 623 18.06 7.10 -17.99
CA ILE A 623 19.36 7.78 -18.06
C ILE A 623 20.45 6.72 -17.89
N HIS A 624 21.19 6.51 -18.98
CA HIS A 624 22.31 5.58 -19.05
C HIS A 624 23.65 6.31 -18.86
N PRO A 625 24.60 5.69 -18.13
CA PRO A 625 25.96 6.21 -17.97
C PRO A 625 26.76 6.25 -19.27
#